data_AF-A0A5D4JMC6-F1
#
_entry.id   AF-A0A5D4JMC6-F1
#
_cell.length_a   1.000
_cell.length_b   1.000
_cell.length_c   1.000
_cell.angle_alpha   90.00
_cell.angle_beta   90.00
_cell.angle_gamma   90.00
#
_symmetry.space_group_name_H-M   'P 1'
#
loop_
_entity.id
_entity.type
_entity.pdbx_description
1 polymer ?
#
loop_
_entity_poly.entity_id
_entity_poly.type
_entity_poly.pdbx_seq_one_letter_code
_entity_poly.pdbx_strand_id
1 'polypeptide(L)'
;MLVRRPAFALQHHCALWHVPFTVTAHISTQDAEGSWSYESQLDVRDEQQDGERVVWKPSVIHPELADHDGYTLKAVPTAPKTAVLSREGTVLNERDQPGLSQVIDQLEARHATRAGTPALDVRITPQFGDGESTTLAHVVKSKPGAIRTTIDPALQRAAESAVVQSSRASVVAVQPSTGEILAVANSAKGEMNPALEDVEAPGSVFEIVTSAALLEQRTVSPTTVMDRVSAAIGRGEVRLNVLNLASITATVKSGTFKQPLLVTADLVGADQTQAERPLSGRVAQQLRAIMNHNASQGTGAEVMAGSSGAFGSMAGLADQGTGQAAHGWFTAFNGDAAVASIAPSSGEGVANAGFITRAVLDADRRTHTPGSQSPPS
;
A
#
# COMPACT_ATOMS: atom_id res chain seq x y z
N MET A 1 12.78 27.01 36.46
CA MET A 1 14.15 27.11 37.00
C MET A 1 14.06 27.85 38.33
N LEU A 2 14.34 27.20 39.46
CA LEU A 2 14.34 27.82 40.79
C LEU A 2 15.68 27.49 41.46
N VAL A 3 16.54 28.49 41.64
CA VAL A 3 17.92 28.32 42.13
C VAL A 3 17.98 28.80 43.59
N ARG A 4 18.42 27.95 44.52
CA ARG A 4 18.72 28.32 45.92
C ARG A 4 20.24 28.43 46.10
N ARG A 5 20.70 29.56 46.67
CA ARG A 5 22.12 29.84 46.99
C ARG A 5 22.53 29.22 48.35
N PRO A 6 23.74 28.67 48.48
CA PRO A 6 24.46 28.60 49.75
C PRO A 6 25.28 29.89 49.97
N ALA A 7 25.39 30.34 51.23
CA ALA A 7 26.11 31.54 51.61
C ALA A 7 27.55 31.22 52.06
N PHE A 8 28.56 31.86 51.46
CA PHE A 8 29.93 31.92 52.00
C PHE A 8 30.59 33.28 51.68
N ALA A 9 31.46 33.71 52.61
CA ALA A 9 32.02 35.05 52.73
C ALA A 9 33.29 35.31 51.87
N LEU A 10 33.54 36.60 51.62
CA LEU A 10 34.49 37.22 50.69
C LEU A 10 35.98 36.83 50.82
N GLN A 11 36.59 36.50 49.68
CA GLN A 11 38.01 36.74 49.35
C GLN A 11 38.14 37.07 47.85
N HIS A 12 38.92 38.11 47.51
CA HIS A 12 39.11 38.66 46.16
C HIS A 12 39.89 37.72 45.22
N HIS A 13 39.24 36.67 44.75
CA HIS A 13 39.62 35.93 43.56
C HIS A 13 38.47 36.08 42.57
N CYS A 14 38.73 36.15 41.25
CA CYS A 14 37.69 35.94 40.24
C CYS A 14 37.10 34.56 40.53
N ALA A 15 36.00 34.52 41.27
CA ALA A 15 35.48 33.29 41.80
C ALA A 15 34.68 32.62 40.67
N LEU A 16 35.20 31.48 40.21
CA LEU A 16 34.50 30.57 39.33
C LEU A 16 33.79 29.55 40.20
N TRP A 17 32.48 29.42 40.05
CA TRP A 17 31.69 28.45 40.80
C TRP A 17 30.85 27.59 39.86
N HIS A 18 30.75 26.32 40.23
CA HIS A 18 30.11 25.26 39.47
C HIS A 18 28.68 25.06 40.01
N VAL A 19 27.69 25.17 39.15
CA VAL A 19 26.28 25.01 39.51
C VAL A 19 25.74 23.75 38.81
N PRO A 20 25.59 22.63 39.53
CA PRO A 20 24.97 21.44 38.96
C PRO A 20 23.46 21.64 38.81
N PHE A 21 22.89 21.05 37.77
CA PHE A 21 21.45 21.04 37.54
C PHE A 21 21.03 19.81 36.73
N THR A 22 19.82 19.33 37.02
CA THR A 22 19.17 18.31 36.21
C THR A 22 18.43 18.96 35.05
N VAL A 23 18.63 18.44 33.84
CA VAL A 23 17.79 18.73 32.68
C VAL A 23 16.74 17.63 32.57
N THR A 24 15.49 18.01 32.35
CA THR A 24 14.45 17.12 31.85
C THR A 24 13.98 17.65 30.50
N ALA A 25 14.43 17.02 29.43
CA ALA A 25 14.07 17.39 28.07
C ALA A 25 12.81 16.61 27.65
N HIS A 26 11.78 17.33 27.23
CA HIS A 26 10.63 16.76 26.52
C HIS A 26 10.93 16.84 25.02
N ILE A 27 11.07 15.68 24.38
CA ILE A 27 11.49 15.56 22.99
C ILE A 27 10.28 15.10 22.20
N SER A 28 9.88 15.89 21.20
CA SER A 28 8.80 15.56 20.29
C SER A 28 9.30 15.66 18.86
N THR A 29 8.98 14.65 18.07
CA THR A 29 9.18 14.60 16.61
C THR A 29 7.83 14.40 15.94
N GLN A 30 7.79 14.28 14.61
CA GLN A 30 6.55 13.94 13.90
C GLN A 30 6.02 12.54 14.28
N ASP A 31 6.93 11.60 14.57
CA ASP A 31 6.57 10.18 14.74
C ASP A 31 6.67 9.66 16.18
N ALA A 32 7.43 10.34 17.04
CA ALA A 32 7.70 9.88 18.40
C ALA A 32 7.84 11.05 19.39
N GLU A 33 7.39 10.82 20.62
CA GLU A 33 7.59 11.72 21.75
C GLU A 33 8.09 10.97 22.99
N GLY A 34 8.90 11.62 23.81
CA GLY A 34 9.41 11.04 25.03
C GLY A 34 10.11 12.08 25.91
N SER A 35 10.50 11.66 27.11
CA SER A 35 11.22 12.51 28.05
C SER A 35 12.53 11.87 28.44
N TRP A 36 13.59 12.67 28.48
CA TRP A 36 14.93 12.22 28.85
C TRP A 36 15.50 13.19 29.89
N SER A 37 16.02 12.64 30.99
CA SER A 37 16.67 13.43 32.04
C SER A 37 18.14 13.08 32.19
N TYR A 38 18.96 14.09 32.42
CA TYR A 38 20.40 13.96 32.62
C TYR A 38 20.90 15.10 33.51
N GLU A 39 22.04 14.88 34.15
CA GLU A 39 22.71 15.91 34.94
C GLU A 39 23.66 16.72 34.05
N SER A 40 23.72 18.02 34.30
CA SER A 40 24.64 18.95 33.65
C SER A 40 25.16 19.95 34.68
N GLN A 41 26.08 20.80 34.24
CA GLN A 41 26.70 21.80 35.08
C GLN A 41 27.01 23.04 34.26
N LEU A 42 26.87 24.21 34.87
CA LEU A 42 27.36 25.46 34.31
C LEU A 42 28.35 26.12 35.26
N ASP A 43 29.29 26.85 34.69
CA ASP A 43 30.21 27.68 35.46
C ASP A 43 29.68 29.11 35.44
N VAL A 44 29.67 29.77 36.61
CA VAL A 44 29.38 31.21 36.71
C VAL A 44 30.66 31.92 37.16
N ARG A 45 30.94 33.06 36.56
CA ARG A 45 32.01 33.96 36.95
C ARG A 45 31.43 35.29 37.41
N ASP A 46 31.96 35.81 38.50
CA ASP A 46 31.66 37.17 38.95
C ASP A 46 32.47 38.20 38.15
N GLU A 47 31.80 39.12 37.46
CA GLU A 47 32.43 40.26 36.79
C GLU A 47 32.11 41.56 37.55
N GLN A 48 33.14 42.15 38.17
CA GLN A 48 33.01 43.23 39.16
C GLN A 48 32.14 44.45 38.75
N GLN A 49 31.98 44.73 37.45
CA GLN A 49 31.17 45.86 36.95
C GLN A 49 29.81 45.44 36.37
N ASP A 50 29.67 44.19 35.92
CA ASP A 50 28.51 43.72 35.15
C ASP A 50 27.72 42.60 35.86
N GLY A 51 28.21 42.12 37.01
CA GLY A 51 27.58 41.08 37.80
C GLY A 51 27.94 39.65 37.36
N GLU A 52 27.15 38.69 37.84
CA GLU A 52 27.35 37.26 37.58
C GLU A 52 27.05 36.92 36.12
N ARG A 53 28.00 36.29 35.42
CA ARG A 53 27.83 35.79 34.06
C ARG A 53 28.04 34.29 33.96
N VAL A 54 27.20 33.61 33.17
CA VAL A 54 27.40 32.21 32.81
C VAL A 54 28.55 32.11 31.81
N VAL A 55 29.50 31.23 32.09
CA VAL A 55 30.55 30.87 31.14
C VAL A 55 29.96 29.84 30.17
N TRP A 56 29.54 30.31 29.00
CA TRP A 56 28.92 29.44 28.00
C TRP A 56 29.95 28.48 27.38
N LYS A 57 29.61 27.19 27.38
CA LYS A 57 30.33 26.09 26.71
C LYS A 57 29.30 25.07 26.21
N PRO A 58 29.59 24.29 25.17
CA PRO A 58 28.69 23.21 24.72
C PRO A 58 28.33 22.20 25.84
N SER A 59 29.25 21.97 26.78
CA SER A 59 29.02 21.10 27.95
C SER A 59 27.87 21.54 28.86
N VAL A 60 27.46 22.82 28.80
CA VAL A 60 26.28 23.32 29.51
C VAL A 60 24.99 22.70 28.93
N ILE A 61 24.96 22.48 27.61
CA ILE A 61 23.84 21.82 26.93
C ILE A 61 23.82 20.34 27.31
N HIS A 62 24.96 19.65 27.19
CA HIS A 62 25.13 18.26 27.61
C HIS A 62 26.61 17.94 27.85
N PRO A 63 26.98 17.24 28.95
CA PRO A 63 28.38 16.99 29.31
C PRO A 63 29.23 16.36 28.19
N GLU A 64 28.68 15.38 27.47
CA GLU A 64 29.34 14.70 26.35
C GLU A 64 29.63 15.61 25.15
N LEU A 65 29.13 16.85 25.10
CA LEU A 65 29.55 17.82 24.06
C LEU A 65 30.88 18.51 24.39
N ALA A 66 31.44 18.32 25.59
CA ALA A 66 32.67 18.98 26.02
C ALA A 66 33.86 18.66 25.08
N ASP A 67 33.92 17.42 24.58
CA ASP A 67 35.02 16.91 23.77
C ASP A 67 34.67 16.85 22.27
N HIS A 68 33.55 17.45 21.86
CA HIS A 68 33.00 17.33 20.51
C HIS A 68 32.78 18.71 19.87
N ASP A 69 33.88 19.32 19.40
CA ASP A 69 33.83 20.59 18.68
C ASP A 69 33.02 20.47 17.39
N GLY A 70 32.02 21.35 17.26
CA GLY A 70 31.14 21.40 16.10
C GLY A 70 30.12 20.26 16.02
N TYR A 71 29.73 19.70 17.15
CA TYR A 71 28.62 18.74 17.24
C TYR A 71 27.40 19.32 17.93
N THR A 72 26.25 18.69 17.70
CA THR A 72 24.98 19.05 18.33
C THR A 72 24.20 17.80 18.74
N LEU A 73 23.14 17.99 19.53
CA LEU A 73 22.19 16.94 19.86
C LEU A 73 21.08 16.89 18.80
N LYS A 74 20.81 15.69 18.27
CA LYS A 74 19.71 15.45 17.35
C LYS A 74 18.82 14.33 17.85
N ALA A 75 17.52 14.60 17.89
CA ALA A 75 16.51 13.57 18.08
C ALA A 75 16.32 12.81 16.75
N VAL A 76 16.46 11.48 16.80
CA VAL A 76 16.41 10.61 15.62
C VAL A 76 15.35 9.54 15.84
N PRO A 77 14.14 9.69 15.26
CA PRO A 77 13.17 8.61 15.26
C PRO A 77 13.62 7.49 14.32
N THR A 78 13.39 6.24 14.72
CA THR A 78 13.64 5.07 13.88
C THR A 78 12.36 4.25 13.79
N ALA A 79 11.90 3.99 12.56
CA ALA A 79 10.70 3.21 12.31
C ALA A 79 10.79 1.82 12.97
N PRO A 80 9.69 1.28 13.52
CA PRO A 80 9.70 -0.04 14.11
C PRO A 80 9.87 -1.12 13.04
N LYS A 81 10.52 -2.23 13.43
CA LYS A 81 10.45 -3.46 12.64
C LYS A 81 8.99 -3.87 12.50
N THR A 82 8.55 -4.12 11.28
CA THR A 82 7.15 -4.38 10.98
C THR A 82 7.04 -5.64 10.15
N ALA A 83 6.11 -6.53 10.51
CA ALA A 83 5.78 -7.70 9.69
C ALA A 83 4.55 -7.38 8.83
N VAL A 84 4.60 -7.67 7.54
CA VAL A 84 3.43 -7.62 6.67
C VAL A 84 2.77 -9.00 6.65
N LEU A 85 1.49 -9.05 6.98
CA LEU A 85 0.72 -10.28 7.14
C LEU A 85 -0.36 -10.41 6.08
N SER A 86 -0.66 -11.64 5.68
CA SER A 86 -1.80 -12.00 4.85
C SER A 86 -3.11 -11.82 5.62
N ARG A 87 -4.23 -11.98 4.92
CA ARG A 87 -5.55 -11.91 5.55
C ARG A 87 -5.78 -13.02 6.59
N GLU A 88 -5.07 -14.15 6.52
CA GLU A 88 -5.08 -15.25 7.50
C GLU A 88 -4.01 -15.09 8.60
N GLY A 89 -3.18 -14.05 8.53
CA GLY A 89 -2.12 -13.78 9.51
C GLY A 89 -0.78 -14.46 9.23
N THR A 90 -0.59 -15.03 8.03
CA THR A 90 0.72 -15.58 7.61
C THR A 90 1.65 -14.46 7.18
N VAL A 91 2.96 -14.59 7.41
CA VAL A 91 3.93 -13.55 7.03
C VAL A 91 4.10 -13.56 5.50
N LEU A 92 3.84 -12.41 4.87
CA LEU A 92 4.13 -12.18 3.47
C LEU A 92 5.58 -11.75 3.32
N ASN A 93 6.30 -12.39 2.40
CA ASN A 93 7.72 -12.14 2.22
C ASN A 93 8.17 -12.47 0.79
N GLU A 94 9.30 -11.91 0.38
CA GLU A 94 9.80 -12.06 -0.99
C GLU A 94 10.17 -13.50 -1.37
N ARG A 95 10.47 -14.35 -0.37
CA ARG A 95 10.86 -15.74 -0.62
C ARG A 95 9.66 -16.57 -1.07
N ASP A 96 8.51 -16.37 -0.42
CA ASP A 96 7.29 -17.14 -0.70
C ASP A 96 6.35 -16.43 -1.69
N GLN A 97 6.42 -15.09 -1.78
CA GLN A 97 5.66 -14.24 -2.70
C GLN A 97 6.56 -13.14 -3.31
N PRO A 98 7.48 -13.49 -4.23
CA PRO A 98 8.41 -12.53 -4.84
C PRO A 98 7.71 -11.42 -5.62
N GLY A 99 6.45 -11.60 -6.02
CA GLY A 99 5.67 -10.56 -6.70
C GLY A 99 5.21 -9.42 -5.79
N LEU A 100 5.30 -9.60 -4.46
CA LEU A 100 4.83 -8.63 -3.47
C LEU A 100 5.91 -7.75 -2.86
N SER A 101 7.19 -7.95 -3.15
CA SER A 101 8.33 -7.18 -2.60
C SER A 101 8.06 -5.67 -2.51
N GLN A 102 7.75 -5.07 -3.65
CA GLN A 102 7.49 -3.63 -3.75
C GLN A 102 6.26 -3.21 -2.92
N VAL A 103 5.22 -4.04 -2.88
CA VAL A 103 4.00 -3.77 -2.10
C VAL A 103 4.32 -3.81 -0.61
N ILE A 104 5.10 -4.81 -0.16
CA ILE A 104 5.56 -4.96 1.21
C ILE A 104 6.39 -3.73 1.62
N ASP A 105 7.38 -3.34 0.83
CA ASP A 105 8.23 -2.18 1.09
C ASP A 105 7.42 -0.89 1.22
N GLN A 106 6.46 -0.66 0.32
CA GLN A 106 5.61 0.52 0.37
C GLN A 106 4.68 0.53 1.58
N LEU A 107 4.17 -0.63 1.99
CA LEU A 107 3.34 -0.75 3.18
C LEU A 107 4.14 -0.45 4.45
N GLU A 108 5.34 -1.02 4.56
CA GLU A 108 6.24 -0.74 5.69
C GLU A 108 6.61 0.74 5.75
N ALA A 109 7.04 1.32 4.63
CA ALA A 109 7.41 2.73 4.54
C ALA A 109 6.26 3.68 4.94
N ARG A 110 5.01 3.35 4.59
CA ARG A 110 3.85 4.20 4.84
C ARG A 110 3.19 3.98 6.20
N HIS A 111 3.32 2.78 6.79
CA HIS A 111 2.49 2.37 7.92
C HIS A 111 3.24 1.78 9.11
N ALA A 112 4.55 1.56 9.05
CA ALA A 112 5.32 0.98 10.17
C ALA A 112 5.11 1.75 11.48
N THR A 113 5.17 3.10 11.46
CA THR A 113 4.99 3.94 12.65
C THR A 113 3.57 3.91 13.23
N ARG A 114 2.56 3.52 12.45
CA ARG A 114 1.19 3.29 12.94
C ARG A 114 0.98 1.86 13.43
N ALA A 115 1.67 0.91 12.82
CA ALA A 115 1.58 -0.51 13.16
C ALA A 115 2.32 -0.85 14.46
N GLY A 116 3.36 -0.09 14.81
CA GLY A 116 4.17 -0.28 16.01
C GLY A 116 4.52 1.04 16.69
N THR A 117 5.49 1.01 17.60
CA THR A 117 6.01 2.23 18.24
C THR A 117 7.43 2.49 17.72
N PRO A 118 7.71 3.65 17.08
CA PRO A 118 9.06 3.99 16.67
C PRO A 118 9.99 4.13 17.89
N ALA A 119 11.27 3.82 17.70
CA ALA A 119 12.28 4.21 18.68
C ALA A 119 12.57 5.70 18.54
N LEU A 120 12.98 6.33 19.64
CA LEU A 120 13.46 7.70 19.65
C LEU A 120 14.80 7.74 20.37
N ASP A 121 15.85 8.02 19.61
CA ASP A 121 17.20 8.19 20.15
C ASP A 121 17.57 9.68 20.19
N VAL A 122 18.42 10.07 21.13
CA VAL A 122 19.20 11.30 21.05
C VAL A 122 20.63 10.96 20.71
N ARG A 123 21.16 11.59 19.67
CA ARG A 123 22.53 11.39 19.19
C ARG A 123 23.33 12.68 19.23
N ILE A 124 24.63 12.55 19.50
CA ILE A 124 25.63 13.55 19.16
C ILE A 124 25.92 13.38 17.67
N THR A 125 25.73 14.45 16.90
CA THR A 125 25.88 14.45 15.44
C THR A 125 26.69 15.66 15.02
N PRO A 126 27.61 15.54 14.04
CA PRO A 126 28.35 16.68 13.53
C PRO A 126 27.38 17.71 12.99
N GLN A 127 27.61 18.98 13.32
CA GLN A 127 26.80 20.07 12.80
C GLN A 127 27.10 20.33 11.32
N PHE A 128 28.32 20.00 10.86
CA PHE A 128 28.80 20.09 9.49
C PHE A 128 29.68 18.87 9.16
N GLY A 129 29.69 18.43 7.90
CA GLY A 129 30.52 17.30 7.43
C GLY A 129 29.90 15.92 7.69
N ASP A 130 30.71 14.87 7.49
CA ASP A 130 30.35 13.45 7.52
C ASP A 130 30.90 12.70 8.75
N GLY A 131 31.21 13.43 9.81
CA GLY A 131 31.70 12.85 11.07
C GLY A 131 30.72 11.82 11.68
N GLU A 132 31.25 10.96 12.54
CA GLU A 132 30.48 9.87 13.14
C GLU A 132 29.44 10.37 14.14
N SER A 133 28.24 9.78 14.15
CA SER A 133 27.22 10.08 15.16
C SER A 133 27.20 9.03 16.25
N THR A 134 27.16 9.46 17.51
CA THR A 134 27.12 8.57 18.69
C THR A 134 25.77 8.68 19.38
N THR A 135 25.16 7.54 19.74
CA THR A 135 23.90 7.54 20.48
C THR A 135 24.15 7.79 21.96
N LEU A 136 23.50 8.81 22.51
CA LEU A 136 23.59 9.17 23.94
C LEU A 136 22.47 8.54 24.77
N ALA A 137 21.27 8.50 24.22
CA ALA A 137 20.11 8.03 24.96
C ALA A 137 19.08 7.37 24.05
N HIS A 138 18.52 6.26 24.54
CA HIS A 138 17.31 5.65 24.00
C HIS A 138 16.11 6.20 24.78
N VAL A 139 15.49 7.26 24.27
CA VAL A 139 14.38 7.98 24.91
C VAL A 139 13.09 7.16 24.84
N VAL A 140 12.84 6.53 23.70
CA VAL A 140 11.71 5.61 23.50
C VAL A 140 12.22 4.32 22.92
N LYS A 141 11.83 3.19 23.53
CA LYS A 141 12.12 1.85 23.03
C LYS A 141 11.12 1.48 21.94
N SER A 142 11.59 0.98 20.81
CA SER A 142 10.69 0.54 19.74
C SER A 142 9.86 -0.68 20.16
N LYS A 143 8.64 -0.73 19.64
CA LYS A 143 7.77 -1.92 19.69
C LYS A 143 7.51 -2.37 18.26
N PRO A 144 7.81 -3.63 17.89
CA PRO A 144 7.50 -4.14 16.56
C PRO A 144 6.01 -4.02 16.25
N GLY A 145 5.71 -3.75 14.98
CA GLY A 145 4.35 -3.67 14.47
C GLY A 145 3.99 -4.84 13.56
N ALA A 146 2.71 -4.96 13.25
CA ALA A 146 2.22 -5.85 12.21
C ALA A 146 1.20 -5.12 11.32
N ILE A 147 1.37 -5.21 10.00
CA ILE A 147 0.46 -4.69 9.00
C ILE A 147 -0.33 -5.86 8.44
N ARG A 148 -1.62 -5.96 8.77
CA ARG A 148 -2.48 -6.98 8.17
C ARG A 148 -3.02 -6.49 6.84
N THR A 149 -2.77 -7.28 5.80
CA THR A 149 -3.29 -7.04 4.45
C THR A 149 -4.51 -7.91 4.18
N THR A 150 -5.16 -7.65 3.06
CA THR A 150 -6.29 -8.40 2.53
C THR A 150 -5.88 -9.52 1.55
N ILE A 151 -4.58 -9.65 1.28
CA ILE A 151 -4.02 -10.66 0.38
C ILE A 151 -4.31 -12.06 0.90
N ASP A 152 -4.86 -12.90 0.02
CA ASP A 152 -5.01 -14.34 0.20
C ASP A 152 -3.76 -15.05 -0.39
N PRO A 153 -2.95 -15.76 0.41
CA PRO A 153 -1.72 -16.41 -0.05
C PRO A 153 -1.94 -17.49 -1.11
N ALA A 154 -3.09 -18.15 -1.13
CA ALA A 154 -3.40 -19.17 -2.14
C ALA A 154 -3.70 -18.53 -3.49
N LEU A 155 -4.51 -17.47 -3.50
CA LEU A 155 -4.79 -16.70 -4.72
C LEU A 155 -3.53 -15.99 -5.21
N GLN A 156 -2.74 -15.40 -4.31
CA GLN A 156 -1.49 -14.72 -4.65
C GLN A 156 -0.51 -15.69 -5.34
N ARG A 157 -0.30 -16.88 -4.79
CA ARG A 157 0.58 -17.89 -5.43
C ARG A 157 0.06 -18.33 -6.80
N ALA A 158 -1.26 -18.48 -6.95
CA ALA A 158 -1.86 -18.80 -8.24
C ALA A 158 -1.67 -17.67 -9.25
N ALA A 159 -1.85 -16.42 -8.83
CA ALA A 159 -1.63 -15.23 -9.63
C ALA A 159 -0.17 -15.13 -10.10
N GLU A 160 0.79 -15.27 -9.18
CA GLU A 160 2.23 -15.25 -9.49
C GLU A 160 2.62 -16.38 -10.45
N SER A 161 2.15 -17.60 -10.20
CA SER A 161 2.44 -18.76 -11.06
C SER A 161 1.86 -18.59 -12.47
N ALA A 162 0.75 -17.86 -12.60
CA ALA A 162 0.10 -17.63 -13.87
C ALA A 162 0.78 -16.52 -14.68
N VAL A 163 1.10 -15.38 -14.07
CA VAL A 163 1.69 -14.25 -14.79
C VAL A 163 3.10 -14.55 -15.31
N VAL A 164 3.89 -15.38 -14.63
CA VAL A 164 5.24 -15.74 -15.11
C VAL A 164 5.25 -16.49 -16.45
N GLN A 165 4.10 -17.01 -16.90
CA GLN A 165 3.97 -17.67 -18.21
C GLN A 165 3.91 -16.69 -19.38
N SER A 166 3.73 -15.39 -19.13
CA SER A 166 3.60 -14.37 -20.16
C SER A 166 4.32 -13.10 -19.75
N SER A 167 5.31 -12.66 -20.53
CA SER A 167 6.01 -11.40 -20.28
C SER A 167 5.03 -10.24 -20.31
N ARG A 168 5.24 -9.20 -19.48
CA ARG A 168 4.32 -8.05 -19.36
C ARG A 168 2.87 -8.40 -18.99
N ALA A 169 2.61 -9.59 -18.48
CA ALA A 169 1.34 -9.92 -17.86
C ALA A 169 1.22 -9.35 -16.45
N SER A 170 0.01 -8.96 -16.09
CA SER A 170 -0.38 -8.47 -14.76
C SER A 170 -1.79 -8.94 -14.43
N VAL A 171 -2.07 -9.20 -13.15
CA VAL A 171 -3.39 -9.65 -12.67
C VAL A 171 -3.71 -9.05 -11.31
N VAL A 172 -4.98 -8.72 -11.10
CA VAL A 172 -5.54 -8.29 -9.81
C VAL A 172 -6.81 -9.05 -9.51
N ALA A 173 -6.96 -9.52 -8.28
CA ALA A 173 -8.20 -10.09 -7.75
C ALA A 173 -8.78 -9.19 -6.65
N VAL A 174 -10.09 -8.95 -6.71
CA VAL A 174 -10.86 -8.16 -5.75
C VAL A 174 -12.07 -8.96 -5.30
N GLN A 175 -12.38 -8.93 -4.00
CA GLN A 175 -13.60 -9.47 -3.44
C GLN A 175 -14.78 -8.50 -3.64
N PRO A 176 -15.81 -8.83 -4.45
CA PRO A 176 -16.90 -7.91 -4.76
C PRO A 176 -17.72 -7.45 -3.56
N SER A 177 -17.89 -8.28 -2.54
CA SER A 177 -18.68 -7.92 -1.35
C SER A 177 -18.03 -6.84 -0.48
N THR A 178 -16.70 -6.80 -0.42
CA THR A 178 -15.92 -5.97 0.53
C THR A 178 -15.00 -4.95 -0.13
N GLY A 179 -14.64 -5.14 -1.41
CA GLY A 179 -13.59 -4.39 -2.09
C GLY A 179 -12.18 -4.83 -1.71
N GLU A 180 -12.01 -5.89 -0.94
CA GLU A 180 -10.70 -6.36 -0.53
C GLU A 180 -9.88 -6.85 -1.73
N ILE A 181 -8.62 -6.40 -1.85
CA ILE A 181 -7.68 -6.86 -2.85
C ILE A 181 -7.09 -8.19 -2.38
N LEU A 182 -7.45 -9.28 -3.06
CA LEU A 182 -7.07 -10.64 -2.66
C LEU A 182 -5.72 -11.07 -3.24
N ALA A 183 -5.35 -10.56 -4.42
CA ALA A 183 -4.07 -10.86 -5.05
C ALA A 183 -3.68 -9.74 -6.03
N VAL A 184 -2.38 -9.50 -6.14
CA VAL A 184 -1.76 -8.60 -7.13
C VAL A 184 -0.47 -9.25 -7.60
N ALA A 185 -0.36 -9.57 -8.88
CA ALA A 185 0.86 -10.17 -9.42
C ALA A 185 1.23 -9.60 -10.78
N ASN A 186 2.54 -9.53 -11.02
CA ASN A 186 3.13 -9.04 -12.26
C ASN A 186 4.21 -10.04 -12.72
N SER A 187 4.32 -10.21 -14.02
CA SER A 187 5.43 -10.95 -14.64
C SER A 187 6.73 -10.15 -14.62
N ALA A 188 6.64 -8.83 -14.73
CA ALA A 188 7.76 -7.92 -14.66
C ALA A 188 8.18 -7.72 -13.21
N LYS A 189 9.50 -7.67 -12.98
CA LYS A 189 10.11 -7.27 -11.72
C LYS A 189 10.59 -5.84 -11.85
N GLY A 190 10.44 -5.02 -10.82
CA GLY A 190 10.93 -3.64 -10.82
C GLY A 190 10.28 -2.80 -9.72
N GLU A 191 10.66 -1.52 -9.69
CA GLU A 191 10.17 -0.54 -8.71
C GLU A 191 8.74 -0.05 -8.98
N MET A 192 8.22 -0.28 -10.19
CA MET A 192 6.85 0.06 -10.59
C MET A 192 6.00 -1.21 -10.60
N ASN A 193 4.77 -1.12 -10.07
CA ASN A 193 3.80 -2.21 -10.06
C ASN A 193 2.84 -2.05 -11.25
N PRO A 194 3.03 -2.72 -12.40
CA PRO A 194 2.20 -2.45 -13.57
C PRO A 194 0.72 -2.79 -13.36
N ALA A 195 0.37 -3.76 -12.50
CA ALA A 195 -1.02 -4.02 -12.14
C ALA A 195 -1.73 -2.83 -11.47
N LEU A 196 -0.98 -2.00 -10.72
CA LEU A 196 -1.52 -0.90 -9.91
C LEU A 196 -1.22 0.49 -10.50
N GLU A 197 -0.18 0.61 -11.30
CA GLU A 197 0.38 1.90 -11.72
C GLU A 197 0.35 2.09 -13.24
N ASP A 198 0.49 1.02 -14.03
CA ASP A 198 0.51 1.13 -15.49
C ASP A 198 -0.91 1.27 -16.04
N VAL A 199 -1.10 2.20 -16.98
CA VAL A 199 -2.41 2.57 -17.51
C VAL A 199 -2.47 2.34 -19.01
N GLU A 200 -3.43 1.53 -19.41
CA GLU A 200 -3.55 1.02 -20.76
C GLU A 200 -4.94 1.30 -21.32
N ALA A 201 -5.04 1.39 -22.65
CA ALA A 201 -6.35 1.51 -23.29
C ALA A 201 -7.16 0.24 -23.00
N PRO A 202 -8.40 0.34 -22.48
CA PRO A 202 -9.15 -0.85 -22.07
C PRO A 202 -9.72 -1.64 -23.26
N GLY A 203 -9.84 -1.02 -24.44
CA GLY A 203 -10.48 -1.65 -25.59
C GLY A 203 -11.91 -2.14 -25.26
N SER A 204 -12.33 -3.25 -25.86
CA SER A 204 -13.71 -3.74 -25.73
C SER A 204 -14.15 -4.15 -24.32
N VAL A 205 -13.25 -4.31 -23.34
CA VAL A 205 -13.72 -4.51 -21.95
C VAL A 205 -14.41 -3.25 -21.39
N PHE A 206 -14.16 -2.07 -21.97
CA PHE A 206 -14.81 -0.82 -21.59
C PHE A 206 -16.29 -0.77 -21.99
N GLU A 207 -16.74 -1.66 -22.87
CA GLU A 207 -18.15 -1.79 -23.25
C GLU A 207 -19.04 -2.11 -22.03
N ILE A 208 -18.49 -2.68 -20.95
CA ILE A 208 -19.18 -2.85 -19.67
C ILE A 208 -19.64 -1.49 -19.12
N VAL A 209 -18.74 -0.51 -19.11
CA VAL A 209 -18.99 0.82 -18.53
C VAL A 209 -19.95 1.61 -19.42
N THR A 210 -19.73 1.58 -20.74
CA THR A 210 -20.58 2.33 -21.68
C THR A 210 -21.98 1.72 -21.77
N SER A 211 -22.10 0.38 -21.71
CA SER A 211 -23.39 -0.31 -21.59
C SER A 211 -24.11 0.09 -20.30
N ALA A 212 -23.40 0.12 -19.17
CA ALA A 212 -24.00 0.54 -17.89
C ALA A 212 -24.57 1.95 -17.98
N ALA A 213 -23.79 2.90 -18.53
CA ALA A 213 -24.21 4.28 -18.71
C ALA A 213 -25.44 4.42 -19.61
N LEU A 214 -25.45 3.74 -20.77
CA LEU A 214 -26.57 3.79 -21.71
C LEU A 214 -27.84 3.12 -21.16
N LEU A 215 -27.70 2.00 -20.43
CA LEU A 215 -28.82 1.32 -19.78
C LEU A 215 -29.39 2.15 -18.62
N GLU A 216 -28.55 2.83 -17.83
CA GLU A 216 -28.98 3.75 -16.77
C GLU A 216 -29.75 4.95 -17.34
N GLN A 217 -29.32 5.49 -18.48
CA GLN A 217 -30.02 6.56 -19.19
C GLN A 217 -31.34 6.10 -19.84
N ARG A 218 -31.60 4.77 -19.87
CA ARG A 218 -32.75 4.13 -20.54
C ARG A 218 -32.85 4.43 -22.04
N THR A 219 -31.76 4.88 -22.65
CA THR A 219 -31.69 5.23 -24.08
C THR A 219 -31.53 3.98 -24.95
N VAL A 220 -31.09 2.85 -24.36
CA VAL A 220 -30.89 1.57 -25.05
C VAL A 220 -31.45 0.42 -24.22
N SER A 221 -31.74 -0.70 -24.90
CA SER A 221 -32.09 -1.99 -24.30
C SER A 221 -31.05 -3.04 -24.71
N PRO A 222 -30.94 -4.19 -24.02
CA PRO A 222 -30.01 -5.26 -24.40
C PRO A 222 -30.21 -5.81 -25.82
N THR A 223 -31.33 -5.50 -26.47
CA THR A 223 -31.64 -5.90 -27.85
C THR A 223 -31.45 -4.76 -28.87
N THR A 224 -30.99 -3.58 -28.45
CA THR A 224 -30.79 -2.44 -29.34
C THR A 224 -29.51 -2.62 -30.16
N VAL A 225 -29.63 -2.65 -31.49
CA VAL A 225 -28.50 -2.65 -32.43
C VAL A 225 -28.05 -1.21 -32.66
N MET A 226 -26.77 -0.90 -32.42
CA MET A 226 -26.18 0.43 -32.66
C MET A 226 -25.04 0.36 -33.66
N ASP A 227 -24.92 1.36 -34.52
CA ASP A 227 -23.73 1.57 -35.35
C ASP A 227 -22.54 1.97 -34.47
N ARG A 228 -21.36 1.41 -34.77
CA ARG A 228 -20.17 1.49 -33.89
C ARG A 228 -19.75 2.93 -33.60
N VAL A 229 -19.95 3.38 -32.37
CA VAL A 229 -19.31 4.60 -31.84
C VAL A 229 -17.93 4.19 -31.31
N SER A 230 -16.85 4.64 -31.94
CA SER A 230 -15.47 4.27 -31.53
C SER A 230 -15.16 4.57 -30.06
N ALA A 231 -15.72 5.67 -29.52
CA ALA A 231 -15.61 6.02 -28.10
C ALA A 231 -16.36 5.06 -27.18
N ALA A 232 -17.43 4.41 -27.65
CA ALA A 232 -18.19 3.43 -26.87
C ALA A 232 -17.44 2.10 -26.64
N ILE A 233 -16.39 1.84 -27.43
CA ILE A 233 -15.57 0.61 -27.41
C ILE A 233 -14.24 0.85 -26.69
N GLY A 234 -14.07 1.96 -25.95
CA GLY A 234 -12.84 2.25 -25.21
C GLY A 234 -11.62 2.54 -26.11
N ARG A 235 -11.84 2.82 -27.41
CA ARG A 235 -10.82 3.31 -28.34
C ARG A 235 -10.84 4.85 -28.29
N GLY A 236 -10.09 5.44 -27.35
CA GLY A 236 -10.06 6.88 -27.07
C GLY A 236 -9.03 7.26 -25.99
N GLU A 237 -9.21 8.39 -25.32
CA GLU A 237 -8.31 8.89 -24.25
C GLU A 237 -8.44 8.14 -22.91
N VAL A 238 -9.43 7.25 -22.77
CA VAL A 238 -9.64 6.48 -21.54
C VAL A 238 -8.49 5.51 -21.34
N ARG A 239 -7.84 5.59 -20.18
CA ARG A 239 -6.83 4.63 -19.74
C ARG A 239 -7.18 4.08 -18.37
N LEU A 240 -6.94 2.79 -18.15
CA LEU A 240 -7.21 2.07 -16.91
C LEU A 240 -6.02 1.21 -16.54
N ASN A 241 -5.74 1.08 -15.25
CA ASN A 241 -4.87 0.01 -14.76
C ASN A 241 -5.69 -1.27 -14.49
N VAL A 242 -5.00 -2.37 -14.19
CA VAL A 242 -5.64 -3.68 -13.94
C VAL A 242 -6.54 -3.65 -12.70
N LEU A 243 -6.12 -2.93 -11.65
CA LEU A 243 -6.94 -2.73 -10.44
C LEU A 243 -8.28 -2.04 -10.75
N ASN A 244 -8.29 -1.02 -11.61
CA ASN A 244 -9.52 -0.32 -12.00
C ASN A 244 -10.48 -1.27 -12.69
N LEU A 245 -10.00 -2.11 -13.62
CA LEU A 245 -10.85 -3.08 -14.29
C LEU A 245 -11.37 -4.15 -13.33
N ALA A 246 -10.54 -4.66 -12.41
CA ALA A 246 -10.99 -5.60 -11.38
C ALA A 246 -12.08 -4.98 -10.48
N SER A 247 -11.94 -3.71 -10.12
CA SER A 247 -12.94 -2.96 -9.34
C SER A 247 -14.25 -2.72 -10.11
N ILE A 248 -14.18 -2.43 -11.41
CA ILE A 248 -15.37 -2.33 -12.28
C ILE A 248 -16.10 -3.68 -12.32
N THR A 249 -15.37 -4.78 -12.51
CA THR A 249 -15.95 -6.12 -12.53
C THR A 249 -16.56 -6.53 -11.20
N ALA A 250 -15.89 -6.18 -10.09
CA ALA A 250 -16.43 -6.32 -8.74
C ALA A 250 -17.75 -5.55 -8.59
N THR A 251 -17.83 -4.33 -9.11
CA THR A 251 -19.04 -3.49 -9.10
C THR A 251 -20.17 -4.08 -9.93
N VAL A 252 -19.88 -4.69 -11.09
CA VAL A 252 -20.90 -5.42 -11.88
C VAL A 252 -21.45 -6.60 -11.07
N LYS A 253 -20.57 -7.34 -10.38
CA LYS A 253 -20.96 -8.50 -9.59
C LYS A 253 -21.82 -8.10 -8.38
N SER A 254 -21.38 -7.13 -7.58
CA SER A 254 -22.05 -6.70 -6.35
C SER A 254 -23.23 -5.76 -6.61
N GLY A 255 -23.23 -5.05 -7.74
CA GLY A 255 -24.17 -3.96 -8.05
C GLY A 255 -23.82 -2.63 -7.38
N THR A 256 -22.79 -2.57 -6.53
CA THR A 256 -22.39 -1.36 -5.80
C THR A 256 -20.87 -1.26 -5.75
N PHE A 257 -20.35 -0.07 -6.00
CA PHE A 257 -18.91 0.18 -5.89
C PHE A 257 -18.44 0.01 -4.44
N LYS A 258 -17.34 -0.74 -4.28
CA LYS A 258 -16.56 -0.86 -3.04
C LYS A 258 -15.14 -0.41 -3.37
N GLN A 259 -14.64 0.58 -2.63
CA GLN A 259 -13.27 1.05 -2.82
C GLN A 259 -12.29 -0.12 -2.63
N PRO A 260 -11.38 -0.37 -3.58
CA PRO A 260 -10.37 -1.39 -3.40
C PRO A 260 -9.50 -1.16 -2.16
N LEU A 261 -9.34 -2.19 -1.33
CA LEU A 261 -8.68 -2.12 -0.03
C LEU A 261 -7.60 -3.19 0.11
N LEU A 262 -6.36 -2.76 0.33
CA LEU A 262 -5.22 -3.66 0.59
C LEU A 262 -4.92 -3.85 2.08
N VAL A 263 -5.17 -2.83 2.90
CA VAL A 263 -4.93 -2.83 4.35
C VAL A 263 -6.20 -2.46 5.09
N THR A 264 -6.41 -3.03 6.27
CA THR A 264 -7.65 -2.83 7.04
C THR A 264 -7.87 -1.36 7.42
N ALA A 265 -9.13 -0.94 7.46
CA ALA A 265 -9.53 0.43 7.83
C ALA A 265 -8.93 0.87 9.18
N ASP A 266 -8.81 -0.05 10.14
CA ASP A 266 -8.21 0.21 11.46
C ASP A 266 -6.78 0.78 11.39
N LEU A 267 -5.99 0.39 10.38
CA LEU A 267 -4.61 0.85 10.23
C LEU A 267 -4.53 2.22 9.52
N VAL A 268 -5.45 2.48 8.61
CA VAL A 268 -5.46 3.71 7.79
C VAL A 268 -6.37 4.79 8.36
N GLY A 269 -7.21 4.48 9.34
CA GLY A 269 -8.10 5.42 10.02
C GLY A 269 -9.12 6.07 9.09
N ALA A 270 -9.46 5.40 7.98
CA ALA A 270 -10.32 5.95 6.94
C ALA A 270 -11.38 4.93 6.54
N ASP A 271 -12.64 5.38 6.53
CA ASP A 271 -13.74 4.62 5.94
C ASP A 271 -13.51 4.48 4.43
N GLN A 272 -13.97 3.35 3.88
CA GLN A 272 -13.97 3.17 2.43
C GLN A 272 -14.85 4.24 1.77
N THR A 273 -14.31 4.89 0.73
CA THR A 273 -15.07 5.78 -0.14
C THR A 273 -16.23 5.04 -0.76
N GLN A 274 -17.43 5.60 -0.61
CA GLN A 274 -18.66 5.06 -1.21
C GLN A 274 -18.98 5.80 -2.50
N ALA A 275 -19.56 5.09 -3.48
CA ALA A 275 -20.15 5.75 -4.62
C ALA A 275 -21.43 6.49 -4.20
N GLU A 276 -21.73 7.60 -4.88
CA GLU A 276 -22.93 8.41 -4.64
C GLU A 276 -24.23 7.61 -4.75
N ARG A 277 -24.26 6.62 -5.65
CA ARG A 277 -25.39 5.69 -5.81
C ARG A 277 -24.94 4.31 -6.31
N PRO A 278 -25.66 3.24 -5.95
CA PRO A 278 -25.47 1.92 -6.56
C PRO A 278 -26.01 1.90 -7.99
N LEU A 279 -25.68 0.86 -8.75
CA LEU A 279 -26.36 0.56 -10.00
C LEU A 279 -27.83 0.23 -9.72
N SER A 280 -28.73 0.63 -10.61
CA SER A 280 -30.11 0.16 -10.50
C SER A 280 -30.16 -1.36 -10.63
N GLY A 281 -31.08 -2.02 -9.90
CA GLY A 281 -31.17 -3.48 -9.89
C GLY A 281 -31.35 -4.09 -11.29
N ARG A 282 -32.06 -3.38 -12.18
CA ARG A 282 -32.24 -3.76 -13.59
C ARG A 282 -30.91 -3.72 -14.36
N VAL A 283 -30.16 -2.62 -14.25
CA VAL A 283 -28.88 -2.47 -14.95
C VAL A 283 -27.87 -3.50 -14.44
N ALA A 284 -27.77 -3.69 -13.13
CA ALA A 284 -26.91 -4.71 -12.55
C ALA A 284 -27.25 -6.13 -13.06
N GLN A 285 -28.55 -6.46 -13.18
CA GLN A 285 -28.98 -7.74 -13.75
C GLN A 285 -28.62 -7.87 -15.24
N GLN A 286 -28.83 -6.82 -16.03
CA GLN A 286 -28.53 -6.80 -17.46
C GLN A 286 -27.02 -6.94 -17.74
N LEU A 287 -26.17 -6.21 -17.01
CA LEU A 287 -24.71 -6.32 -17.13
C LEU A 287 -24.22 -7.73 -16.79
N ARG A 288 -24.72 -8.33 -15.71
CA ARG A 288 -24.40 -9.71 -15.35
C ARG A 288 -24.86 -10.70 -16.43
N ALA A 289 -26.01 -10.48 -17.06
CA ALA A 289 -26.48 -11.32 -18.16
C ALA A 289 -25.59 -11.21 -19.40
N ILE A 290 -25.14 -9.98 -19.75
CA ILE A 290 -24.21 -9.74 -20.85
C ILE A 290 -22.88 -10.46 -20.60
N MET A 291 -22.28 -10.27 -19.43
CA MET A 291 -21.02 -10.93 -19.07
C MET A 291 -21.16 -12.45 -18.98
N ASN A 292 -22.30 -12.97 -18.51
CA ASN A 292 -22.56 -14.41 -18.49
C ASN A 292 -22.71 -14.98 -19.90
N HIS A 293 -23.37 -14.27 -20.81
CA HIS A 293 -23.46 -14.68 -22.22
C HIS A 293 -22.07 -14.73 -22.87
N ASN A 294 -21.23 -13.72 -22.65
CA ASN A 294 -19.84 -13.73 -23.14
C ASN A 294 -19.03 -14.91 -22.57
N ALA A 295 -19.20 -15.22 -21.27
CA ALA A 295 -18.53 -16.33 -20.60
C ALA A 295 -19.02 -17.73 -21.00
N SER A 296 -20.24 -17.86 -21.50
CA SER A 296 -20.83 -19.17 -21.80
C SER A 296 -20.86 -19.48 -23.30
N GLN A 297 -20.96 -18.46 -24.14
CA GLN A 297 -21.17 -18.61 -25.59
C GLN A 297 -20.31 -17.67 -26.44
N GLY A 298 -19.63 -16.70 -25.81
CA GLY A 298 -18.83 -15.69 -26.50
C GLY A 298 -17.33 -15.94 -26.41
N THR A 299 -16.56 -14.85 -26.46
CA THR A 299 -15.09 -14.89 -26.45
C THR A 299 -14.47 -15.43 -25.16
N GLY A 300 -15.24 -15.52 -24.07
CA GLY A 300 -14.80 -16.14 -22.82
C GLY A 300 -15.18 -17.61 -22.66
N ALA A 301 -15.92 -18.21 -23.61
CA ALA A 301 -16.51 -19.54 -23.46
C ALA A 301 -15.49 -20.65 -23.17
N GLU A 302 -14.36 -20.64 -23.86
CA GLU A 302 -13.29 -21.63 -23.65
C GLU A 302 -12.65 -21.46 -22.25
N VAL A 303 -12.25 -20.24 -21.92
CA VAL A 303 -11.58 -19.90 -20.66
C VAL A 303 -12.46 -20.20 -19.45
N MET A 304 -13.77 -19.95 -19.57
CA MET A 304 -14.73 -20.08 -18.48
C MET A 304 -15.44 -21.44 -18.47
N ALA A 305 -15.05 -22.38 -19.34
CA ALA A 305 -15.62 -23.72 -19.38
C ALA A 305 -15.57 -24.42 -18.01
N GLY A 306 -16.66 -25.08 -17.63
CA GLY A 306 -16.78 -25.74 -16.32
C GLY A 306 -17.05 -24.79 -15.13
N SER A 307 -17.23 -23.49 -15.37
CA SER A 307 -17.75 -22.57 -14.36
C SER A 307 -19.22 -22.88 -14.05
N SER A 308 -19.61 -22.68 -12.79
CA SER A 308 -20.95 -22.90 -12.29
C SER A 308 -21.33 -21.81 -11.28
N GLY A 309 -22.61 -21.69 -10.95
CA GLY A 309 -23.10 -20.62 -10.08
C GLY A 309 -23.14 -19.26 -10.78
N ALA A 310 -22.88 -18.19 -10.03
CA ALA A 310 -22.88 -16.83 -10.56
C ALA A 310 -21.49 -16.49 -11.15
N PHE A 311 -21.38 -16.56 -12.47
CA PHE A 311 -20.16 -16.22 -13.20
C PHE A 311 -20.43 -15.38 -14.45
N GLY A 312 -19.41 -14.65 -14.90
CA GLY A 312 -19.43 -13.86 -16.12
C GLY A 312 -18.03 -13.37 -16.47
N SER A 313 -17.80 -13.03 -17.73
CA SER A 313 -16.52 -12.55 -18.24
C SER A 313 -16.71 -11.48 -19.31
N MET A 314 -15.64 -10.76 -19.58
CA MET A 314 -15.50 -9.98 -20.78
C MET A 314 -14.04 -10.02 -21.24
N ALA A 315 -13.85 -10.06 -22.54
CA ALA A 315 -12.56 -9.99 -23.19
C ALA A 315 -12.44 -8.70 -24.00
N GLY A 316 -11.22 -8.22 -24.15
CA GLY A 316 -10.94 -7.05 -24.97
C GLY A 316 -9.54 -7.11 -25.56
N LEU A 317 -9.37 -6.41 -26.68
CA LEU A 317 -8.08 -6.18 -27.31
C LEU A 317 -7.82 -4.68 -27.34
N ALA A 318 -6.65 -4.30 -26.85
CA ALA A 318 -6.12 -2.95 -26.91
C ALA A 318 -5.08 -2.86 -28.03
N ASP A 319 -5.36 -2.04 -29.04
CA ASP A 319 -4.40 -1.73 -30.09
C ASP A 319 -3.30 -0.82 -29.54
N GLN A 320 -2.04 -1.17 -29.79
CA GLN A 320 -0.85 -0.44 -29.33
C GLN A 320 -0.25 0.44 -30.45
N GLY A 321 -0.94 0.55 -31.59
CA GLY A 321 -0.49 1.31 -32.76
C GLY A 321 0.28 0.43 -33.76
N THR A 322 0.61 1.03 -34.92
CA THR A 322 1.17 0.31 -36.06
C THR A 322 2.50 -0.39 -35.71
N GLY A 323 2.53 -1.71 -35.81
CA GLY A 323 3.74 -2.53 -35.64
C GLY A 323 3.99 -3.06 -34.22
N GLN A 324 3.10 -2.78 -33.26
CA GLN A 324 3.19 -3.35 -31.91
C GLN A 324 2.15 -4.46 -31.70
N ALA A 325 2.53 -5.48 -30.93
CA ALA A 325 1.62 -6.53 -30.50
C ALA A 325 0.54 -5.94 -29.59
N ALA A 326 -0.73 -6.22 -29.88
CA ALA A 326 -1.85 -5.77 -29.06
C ALA A 326 -1.74 -6.30 -27.62
N HIS A 327 -2.33 -5.62 -26.66
CA HIS A 327 -2.49 -6.16 -25.31
C HIS A 327 -3.89 -6.77 -25.17
N GLY A 328 -3.94 -8.00 -24.65
CA GLY A 328 -5.15 -8.73 -24.35
C GLY A 328 -5.64 -8.44 -22.95
N TRP A 329 -6.87 -7.96 -22.85
CA TRP A 329 -7.58 -7.80 -21.58
C TRP A 329 -8.55 -8.96 -21.38
N PHE A 330 -8.59 -9.46 -20.15
CA PHE A 330 -9.64 -10.36 -19.71
C PHE A 330 -10.07 -9.98 -18.30
N THR A 331 -11.37 -9.99 -18.06
CA THR A 331 -11.92 -9.84 -16.71
C THR A 331 -13.08 -10.78 -16.51
N ALA A 332 -13.20 -11.33 -15.30
CA ALA A 332 -14.28 -12.24 -14.97
C ALA A 332 -14.59 -12.19 -13.48
N PHE A 333 -15.80 -12.62 -13.14
CA PHE A 333 -16.16 -12.97 -11.77
C PHE A 333 -16.67 -14.41 -11.73
N ASN A 334 -16.46 -15.07 -10.60
CA ASN A 334 -17.11 -16.32 -10.24
C ASN A 334 -17.26 -16.38 -8.72
N GLY A 335 -18.48 -16.58 -8.22
CA GLY A 335 -18.72 -16.50 -6.78
C GLY A 335 -18.46 -15.08 -6.25
N ASP A 336 -17.65 -14.94 -5.19
CA ASP A 336 -17.28 -13.65 -4.59
C ASP A 336 -15.82 -13.28 -4.89
N ALA A 337 -15.32 -13.67 -6.06
CA ALA A 337 -14.06 -13.21 -6.62
C ALA A 337 -14.29 -12.53 -7.98
N ALA A 338 -13.73 -11.34 -8.15
CA ALA A 338 -13.64 -10.61 -9.41
C ALA A 338 -12.16 -10.40 -9.77
N VAL A 339 -11.77 -10.81 -10.97
CA VAL A 339 -10.39 -10.82 -11.41
C VAL A 339 -10.27 -10.09 -12.74
N ALA A 340 -9.21 -9.31 -12.90
CA ALA A 340 -8.83 -8.72 -14.17
C ALA A 340 -7.35 -8.99 -14.44
N SER A 341 -7.02 -9.18 -15.70
CA SER A 341 -5.65 -9.37 -16.15
C SER A 341 -5.42 -8.74 -17.51
N ILE A 342 -4.17 -8.34 -17.73
CA ILE A 342 -3.65 -7.92 -19.02
C ILE A 342 -2.43 -8.79 -19.36
N ALA A 343 -2.23 -9.10 -20.64
CA ALA A 343 -1.03 -9.77 -21.13
C ALA A 343 -0.82 -9.44 -22.62
N PRO A 344 0.42 -9.50 -23.15
CA PRO A 344 0.64 -9.38 -24.59
C PRO A 344 -0.14 -10.43 -25.38
N SER A 345 -0.70 -9.97 -26.49
CA SER A 345 -1.35 -10.79 -27.50
C SER A 345 -0.39 -11.06 -28.64
N SER A 346 -0.19 -12.34 -28.98
CA SER A 346 0.50 -12.76 -30.21
C SER A 346 -0.46 -13.30 -31.29
N GLY A 347 -1.76 -13.00 -31.20
CA GLY A 347 -2.80 -13.63 -32.04
C GLY A 347 -4.17 -13.60 -31.37
N GLU A 348 -4.78 -14.77 -31.12
CA GLU A 348 -6.09 -14.93 -30.43
C GLU A 348 -6.20 -14.31 -29.04
N GLY A 349 -5.17 -13.61 -28.54
CA GLY A 349 -5.23 -12.32 -27.84
C GLY A 349 -6.11 -12.08 -26.63
N VAL A 350 -6.82 -13.09 -26.21
CA VAL A 350 -7.74 -13.17 -25.07
C VAL A 350 -7.36 -14.39 -24.24
N ALA A 351 -6.74 -15.41 -24.86
CA ALA A 351 -6.32 -16.65 -24.21
C ALA A 351 -5.34 -16.44 -23.05
N ASN A 352 -4.24 -15.70 -23.23
CA ASN A 352 -3.22 -15.53 -22.17
C ASN A 352 -3.82 -14.88 -20.92
N ALA A 353 -4.41 -13.70 -21.07
CA ALA A 353 -5.10 -13.00 -19.97
C ALA A 353 -6.25 -13.86 -19.41
N GLY A 354 -7.01 -14.53 -20.27
CA GLY A 354 -8.06 -15.45 -19.89
C GLY A 354 -7.58 -16.57 -18.97
N PHE A 355 -6.53 -17.31 -19.35
CA PHE A 355 -5.98 -18.39 -18.55
C PHE A 355 -5.36 -17.91 -17.25
N ILE A 356 -4.75 -16.71 -17.24
CA ILE A 356 -4.28 -16.08 -15.99
C ILE A 356 -5.45 -15.80 -15.05
N THR A 357 -6.50 -15.15 -15.56
CA THR A 357 -7.72 -14.88 -14.79
C THR A 357 -8.35 -16.18 -14.27
N ARG A 358 -8.43 -17.21 -15.13
CA ARG A 358 -9.01 -18.50 -14.77
C ARG A 358 -8.24 -19.20 -13.66
N ALA A 359 -6.90 -19.18 -13.70
CA ALA A 359 -6.06 -19.79 -12.68
C ALA A 359 -6.34 -19.21 -11.28
N VAL A 360 -6.54 -17.89 -11.19
CA VAL A 360 -6.85 -17.21 -9.93
C VAL A 360 -8.27 -17.56 -9.44
N LEU A 361 -9.27 -17.54 -10.33
CA LEU A 361 -10.65 -17.95 -9.98
C LEU A 361 -10.75 -19.41 -9.54
N ASP A 362 -9.95 -20.31 -10.14
CA ASP A 362 -9.91 -21.71 -9.73
C ASP A 362 -9.24 -21.90 -8.35
N ALA A 363 -8.26 -21.06 -8.01
CA ALA A 363 -7.67 -21.07 -6.67
C ALA A 363 -8.69 -20.66 -5.59
N ASP A 364 -9.46 -19.60 -5.85
CA ASP A 364 -10.52 -19.12 -4.95
C ASP A 364 -11.61 -20.17 -4.68
N ARG A 365 -12.04 -20.91 -5.70
CA ARG A 365 -12.99 -22.00 -5.48
C ARG A 365 -12.46 -23.11 -4.56
N ARG A 366 -11.15 -23.41 -4.63
CA ARG A 366 -10.54 -24.48 -3.83
C ARG A 366 -10.42 -24.09 -2.35
N THR A 367 -10.26 -22.80 -2.04
CA THR A 367 -10.21 -22.30 -0.66
C THR A 367 -11.60 -22.31 -0.01
N HIS A 368 -12.67 -22.13 -0.80
CA HIS A 368 -14.05 -22.12 -0.31
C HIS A 368 -14.79 -23.48 -0.38
N THR A 369 -14.15 -24.54 -0.87
CA THR A 369 -14.73 -25.89 -0.87
C THR A 369 -14.57 -26.53 0.52
N PRO A 370 -15.67 -26.93 1.21
CA PRO A 370 -15.56 -27.61 2.51
C PRO A 370 -14.80 -28.95 2.36
N GLY A 371 -13.59 -29.05 2.91
CA GLY A 371 -12.81 -30.30 2.96
C GLY A 371 -11.32 -30.21 2.59
N SER A 372 -10.78 -29.05 2.19
CA SER A 372 -9.37 -28.93 1.77
C SER A 372 -8.36 -28.71 2.92
N GLN A 373 -8.80 -28.59 4.17
CA GLN A 373 -7.92 -28.60 5.33
C GLN A 373 -7.74 -30.03 5.86
N SER A 374 -6.81 -30.78 5.28
CA SER A 374 -6.16 -31.89 6.00
C SER A 374 -4.78 -31.41 6.45
N PRO A 375 -4.43 -31.50 7.74
CA PRO A 375 -3.08 -31.16 8.20
C PRO A 375 -2.06 -32.16 7.61
N PRO A 376 -0.81 -31.73 7.35
CA PRO A 376 0.22 -32.64 6.87
C PRO A 376 0.49 -33.73 7.92
N SER A 377 0.59 -34.98 7.44
CA SER A 377 0.97 -36.17 8.22
C SER A 377 2.40 -36.13 8.71
#